data_AF-A0A8B6FCH4-F1
#
_entry.id   AF-A0A8B6FCH4-F1
#
_cell.length_a   1.000
_cell.length_b   1.000
_cell.length_c   1.000
_cell.angle_alpha   90.00
_cell.angle_beta   90.00
_cell.angle_gamma   90.00
#
_symmetry.space_group_name_H-M   'P 1'
#
loop_
_entity.id
_entity.type
_entity.pdbx_description
1 polymer ?
#
loop_
_entity_poly.entity_id
_entity_poly.type
_entity_poly.pdbx_seq_one_letter_code
_entity_poly.pdbx_strand_id
1 'polypeptide(L)'
;MKLLITEVIVGSWNCWEDDGHCSTSCGNGTQKKRRHCDNSAPTNNGDECPGANVTYVHCNIKECPVHIWGHLKELNLTISDLKETMKKELNEIKSNLTIDSKNISASIRKRISARDDRPSAASVGYVGVALLLIPFVMIIRLDASKFFAIIAQI
;
A
#
# COMPACT_ATOMS: atom_id res chain seq x y z
N MET A 1 24.08 42.23 85.73
CA MET A 1 24.75 41.85 84.46
C MET A 1 23.77 40.98 83.68
N LYS A 2 23.16 41.51 82.62
CA LYS A 2 22.15 40.80 81.81
C LYS A 2 22.94 40.01 80.76
N LEU A 3 22.95 38.69 80.86
CA LEU A 3 23.51 37.81 79.83
C LEU A 3 22.61 37.95 78.58
N LEU A 4 23.08 38.69 77.58
CA LEU A 4 22.51 38.66 76.24
C LEU A 4 23.01 37.37 75.58
N ILE A 5 22.28 36.28 75.77
CA ILE A 5 22.44 35.11 74.90
C ILE A 5 21.73 35.50 73.61
N THR A 6 22.47 35.91 72.59
CA THR A 6 21.93 36.02 71.23
C THR A 6 21.72 34.60 70.72
N GLU A 7 20.49 34.09 70.77
CA GLU A 7 20.16 32.86 70.06
C GLU A 7 20.38 33.08 68.56
N VAL A 8 21.22 32.23 67.97
CA VAL A 8 21.38 32.14 66.52
C VAL A 8 20.23 31.28 66.02
N ILE A 9 19.28 31.91 65.32
CA ILE A 9 18.17 31.18 64.70
C ILE A 9 18.64 30.70 63.33
N VAL A 10 18.69 29.38 63.13
CA VAL A 10 18.95 28.78 61.81
C VAL A 10 17.67 28.88 60.97
N GLY A 11 17.81 29.18 59.67
CA GLY A 11 16.69 29.22 58.75
C GLY A 11 15.98 27.87 58.61
N SER A 12 14.65 27.87 58.56
CA SER A 12 13.84 26.68 58.27
C SER A 12 13.22 26.76 56.87
N TRP A 13 13.20 25.61 56.19
CA TRP A 13 12.54 25.46 54.90
C TRP A 13 11.01 25.52 55.02
N ASN A 14 10.38 26.14 54.02
CA ASN A 14 8.95 25.98 53.73
C ASN A 14 8.67 24.60 53.12
N CYS A 15 7.38 24.27 53.01
CA CYS A 15 6.93 23.11 52.25
C CYS A 15 7.40 23.17 50.78
N TRP A 16 7.54 22.01 50.16
CA TRP A 16 7.83 21.93 48.72
C TRP A 16 6.63 22.39 47.91
N GLU A 17 6.88 23.34 47.01
CA GLU A 17 5.93 23.91 46.08
C GLU A 17 6.24 23.43 44.65
N ASP A 18 5.20 23.29 43.84
CA ASP A 18 5.34 22.88 42.45
C ASP A 18 5.86 24.06 41.60
N ASP A 19 7.00 23.86 40.93
CA ASP A 19 7.68 24.86 40.10
C ASP A 19 7.46 24.52 38.62
N GLY A 20 6.20 24.60 38.17
CA GLY A 20 5.77 24.32 36.80
C GLY A 20 4.99 23.02 36.62
N HIS A 21 4.83 22.60 35.37
CA HIS A 21 4.04 21.43 34.99
C HIS A 21 4.91 20.17 34.84
N CYS A 22 4.28 18.99 34.91
CA CYS A 22 4.94 17.72 34.59
C CYS A 22 5.43 17.71 33.14
N SER A 23 6.62 17.14 32.90
CA SER A 23 7.24 17.08 31.56
C SER A 23 6.40 16.34 30.52
N THR A 24 5.61 15.36 30.94
CA THR A 24 4.72 14.59 30.09
C THR A 24 3.33 14.50 30.72
N SER A 25 2.29 14.36 29.90
CA SER A 25 0.92 14.13 30.36
C SER A 25 0.65 12.66 30.72
N CYS A 26 1.51 11.74 30.29
CA CYS A 26 1.46 10.30 30.55
C CYS A 26 2.86 9.68 30.40
N GLY A 27 3.04 8.44 30.84
CA GLY A 27 4.26 7.67 30.56
C GLY A 27 5.48 8.09 31.37
N ASN A 28 5.30 8.38 32.66
CA ASN A 28 6.37 8.68 33.63
C ASN A 28 7.13 9.99 33.34
N GLY A 29 6.47 11.11 33.59
CA GLY A 29 7.06 12.44 33.53
C GLY A 29 7.83 12.81 34.80
N THR A 30 8.48 13.96 34.76
CA THR A 30 9.19 14.55 35.90
C THR A 30 8.75 16.01 36.09
N GLN A 31 8.56 16.44 37.33
CA GLN A 31 8.18 17.79 37.71
C GLN A 31 9.22 18.37 38.67
N LYS A 32 9.51 19.66 38.51
CA LYS A 32 10.40 20.41 39.40
C LYS A 32 9.61 20.91 40.61
N LYS A 33 10.18 20.76 41.81
CA LYS A 33 9.67 21.35 43.05
C LYS A 33 10.68 22.31 43.65
N ARG A 34 10.21 23.40 44.22
CA ARG A 34 11.02 24.44 44.88
C ARG A 34 10.56 24.63 46.31
N ARG A 35 11.46 25.00 47.21
CA ARG A 35 11.15 25.45 48.56
C ARG A 35 11.90 26.74 48.88
N HIS A 36 11.31 27.57 49.72
CA HIS A 36 11.87 28.85 50.15
C HIS A 36 12.33 28.77 51.61
N CYS A 37 13.35 29.55 51.98
CA CYS A 37 14.00 29.52 53.30
C CYS A 37 13.45 30.63 54.21
N ASP A 38 12.11 30.72 54.32
CA ASP A 38 11.44 31.87 54.96
C ASP A 38 10.57 31.48 56.16
N ASN A 39 10.56 30.20 56.59
CA ASN A 39 9.71 29.73 57.69
C ASN A 39 10.18 30.26 59.07
N SER A 40 11.47 30.61 59.18
CA SER A 40 12.06 31.34 60.31
C SER A 40 13.23 32.17 59.79
N ALA A 41 13.13 33.51 59.87
CA ALA A 41 14.21 34.38 59.39
C ALA A 41 15.45 34.25 60.29
N PRO A 42 16.64 33.98 59.73
CA PRO A 42 17.85 33.89 60.54
C PRO A 42 18.14 35.26 61.16
N THR A 43 18.30 35.29 62.48
CA THR A 43 18.72 36.47 63.24
C THR A 43 20.13 36.27 63.77
N ASN A 44 20.93 37.33 63.84
CA ASN A 44 22.33 37.31 64.26
C ASN A 44 23.23 36.37 63.44
N ASN A 45 23.46 36.69 62.16
CA ASN A 45 24.32 35.93 61.25
C ASN A 45 23.95 34.42 61.14
N GLY A 46 22.68 34.08 61.35
CA GLY A 46 22.22 32.70 61.24
C GLY A 46 22.43 32.14 59.83
N ASP A 47 22.87 30.88 59.78
CA ASP A 47 23.20 30.19 58.53
C ASP A 47 21.98 30.03 57.61
N GLU A 48 22.23 30.05 56.30
CA GLU A 48 21.25 29.70 55.27
C GLU A 48 20.68 28.29 55.50
N CYS A 49 19.44 28.04 55.05
CA CYS A 49 18.82 26.73 55.24
C CYS A 49 19.66 25.60 54.62
N PRO A 50 19.94 24.51 55.35
CA PRO A 50 20.80 23.44 54.85
C PRO A 50 20.11 22.64 53.73
N GLY A 51 20.81 22.45 52.61
CA GLY A 51 20.41 21.58 51.50
C GLY A 51 19.90 22.32 50.25
N ALA A 52 19.41 21.57 49.26
CA ALA A 52 18.97 22.13 47.98
C ALA A 52 17.61 22.83 48.08
N ASN A 53 17.43 23.94 47.38
CA ASN A 53 16.16 24.65 47.23
C ASN A 53 15.27 24.09 46.10
N VAL A 54 15.81 23.18 45.27
CA VAL A 54 15.16 22.59 44.09
C VAL A 54 15.31 21.08 44.11
N THR A 55 14.25 20.36 43.75
CA THR A 55 14.26 18.91 43.53
C THR A 55 13.39 18.51 42.33
N TYR A 56 13.54 17.27 41.85
CA TYR A 56 12.78 16.70 40.75
C TYR A 56 12.04 15.45 41.22
N VAL A 57 10.74 15.36 40.94
CA VAL A 57 9.87 14.28 41.39
C VAL A 57 9.12 13.69 40.19
N HIS A 58 8.93 12.37 40.19
CA HIS A 58 8.15 11.70 39.15
C HIS A 58 6.66 12.07 39.24
N CYS A 59 6.06 12.28 38.07
CA CYS A 59 4.65 12.67 37.90
C CYS A 59 4.07 11.94 36.68
N ASN A 60 2.74 11.82 36.61
CA ASN A 60 2.04 11.19 35.49
C ASN A 60 2.56 9.78 35.13
N ILE A 61 2.62 8.90 36.14
CA ILE A 61 3.11 7.52 36.05
C ILE A 61 2.11 6.59 35.31
N LYS A 62 0.96 7.12 34.89
CA LYS A 62 -0.04 6.36 34.13
C LYS A 62 0.46 6.09 32.72
N GLU A 63 0.19 4.89 32.21
CA GLU A 63 0.47 4.54 30.82
C GLU A 63 -0.20 5.50 29.84
N CYS A 64 0.48 5.80 28.74
CA CYS A 64 -0.07 6.62 27.68
C CYS A 64 -1.13 5.84 26.88
N PRO A 65 -2.21 6.49 26.43
CA PRO A 65 -3.15 5.86 25.53
C PRO A 65 -2.44 5.49 24.23
N VAL A 66 -2.48 4.21 23.88
CA VAL A 66 -1.94 3.71 22.61
C VAL A 66 -2.85 4.18 21.48
N HIS A 67 -2.35 5.06 20.60
CA HIS A 67 -3.10 5.48 19.43
C HIS A 67 -3.13 4.36 18.38
N ILE A 68 -4.20 3.57 18.42
CA ILE A 68 -4.45 2.44 17.50
C ILE A 68 -4.43 2.89 16.02
N TRP A 69 -4.81 4.14 15.73
CA TRP A 69 -4.84 4.70 14.37
C TRP A 69 -3.48 4.71 13.65
N GLY A 70 -2.36 4.85 14.38
CA GLY A 70 -1.02 4.79 13.78
C GLY A 70 -0.65 3.37 13.34
N HIS A 71 -0.85 2.40 14.25
CA HIS A 71 -0.58 0.99 13.98
C HIS A 71 -1.51 0.38 12.93
N LEU A 72 -2.76 0.84 12.81
CA LEU A 72 -3.68 0.40 11.77
C LEU A 72 -3.21 0.78 10.35
N LYS A 73 -2.47 1.89 10.20
CA LYS A 73 -1.93 2.29 8.89
C LYS A 73 -0.81 1.34 8.44
N GLU A 74 0.07 0.96 9.35
CA GLU A 74 1.13 -0.03 9.10
C GLU A 74 0.54 -1.42 8.83
N LEU A 75 -0.51 -1.80 9.54
CA LEU A 75 -1.21 -3.06 9.31
C LEU A 75 -1.92 -3.09 7.94
N ASN A 76 -2.56 -1.99 7.51
CA ASN A 76 -3.18 -1.92 6.19
C ASN A 76 -2.16 -2.03 5.03
N LEU A 77 -0.99 -1.43 5.18
CA LEU A 77 0.10 -1.51 4.20
C LEU A 77 0.67 -2.94 4.11
N THR A 78 0.88 -3.60 5.24
CA THR A 78 1.35 -5.00 5.25
C THR A 78 0.32 -5.97 4.66
N ILE A 79 -0.98 -5.75 4.88
CA ILE A 79 -2.05 -6.56 4.28
C ILE A 79 -2.11 -6.37 2.75
N SER A 80 -1.87 -5.17 2.23
CA SER A 80 -1.86 -4.96 0.77
C SER A 80 -0.70 -5.70 0.10
N ASP A 81 0.49 -5.66 0.70
CA ASP A 81 1.68 -6.33 0.17
C ASP A 81 1.52 -7.86 0.22
N LEU A 82 0.92 -8.38 1.31
CA LEU A 82 0.62 -9.81 1.45
C LEU A 82 -0.42 -10.29 0.43
N LYS A 83 -1.43 -9.45 0.13
CA LYS A 83 -2.44 -9.75 -0.88
C LYS A 83 -1.84 -9.79 -2.30
N GLU A 84 -0.87 -8.94 -2.57
CA GLU A 84 -0.21 -8.88 -3.88
C GLU A 84 0.72 -10.08 -4.11
N THR A 85 1.51 -10.46 -3.10
CA THR A 85 2.33 -11.67 -3.12
C THR A 85 1.48 -12.93 -3.32
N MET A 86 0.40 -13.09 -2.55
CA MET A 86 -0.50 -14.24 -2.75
C MET A 86 -1.14 -14.29 -4.14
N LYS A 87 -1.49 -13.14 -4.72
CA LYS A 87 -2.02 -13.07 -6.09
C LYS A 87 -0.98 -13.48 -7.13
N LYS A 88 0.28 -13.10 -6.92
CA LYS A 88 1.37 -13.45 -7.84
C LYS A 88 1.58 -14.96 -7.89
N GLU A 89 1.70 -15.60 -6.72
CA GLU A 89 1.83 -17.06 -6.61
C GLU A 89 0.63 -17.79 -7.24
N LEU A 90 -0.59 -17.30 -6.99
CA LEU A 90 -1.80 -17.88 -7.58
C LEU A 90 -1.80 -17.79 -9.12
N ASN A 91 -1.34 -16.68 -9.68
CA ASN A 91 -1.27 -16.49 -11.13
C ASN A 91 -0.22 -17.41 -11.77
N GLU A 92 0.91 -17.64 -11.09
CA GLU A 92 1.94 -18.57 -11.53
C GLU A 92 1.45 -20.02 -11.51
N ILE A 93 0.78 -20.42 -10.41
CA ILE A 93 0.13 -21.73 -10.31
C ILE A 93 -0.91 -21.89 -11.41
N LYS A 94 -1.73 -20.85 -11.65
CA LYS A 94 -2.74 -20.86 -12.71
C LYS A 94 -2.09 -21.02 -14.09
N SER A 95 -0.99 -20.34 -14.38
CA SER A 95 -0.30 -20.49 -15.67
C SER A 95 0.31 -21.88 -15.86
N ASN A 96 0.84 -22.50 -14.81
CA ASN A 96 1.41 -23.84 -14.87
C ASN A 96 0.33 -24.92 -15.06
N LEU A 97 -0.86 -24.71 -14.51
CA LEU A 97 -1.99 -25.65 -14.62
C LEU A 97 -2.86 -25.41 -15.86
N THR A 98 -2.78 -24.25 -16.51
CA THR A 98 -3.53 -24.00 -17.74
C THR A 98 -2.95 -24.80 -18.90
N ILE A 99 -3.61 -25.92 -19.17
CA ILE A 99 -3.46 -26.68 -20.40
C ILE A 99 -3.85 -25.78 -21.57
N ASP A 100 -2.94 -25.58 -22.54
CA ASP A 100 -3.19 -24.71 -23.71
C ASP A 100 -4.19 -25.37 -24.68
N SER A 101 -5.47 -25.19 -24.37
CA SER A 101 -6.61 -25.73 -25.09
C SER A 101 -6.58 -25.38 -26.58
N LYS A 102 -6.03 -24.22 -26.95
CA LYS A 102 -5.91 -23.82 -28.36
C LYS A 102 -4.89 -24.68 -29.09
N ASN A 103 -3.68 -24.81 -28.55
CA ASN A 103 -2.63 -25.65 -29.14
C ASN A 103 -2.99 -27.13 -29.17
N ILE A 104 -3.68 -27.61 -28.14
CA ILE A 104 -4.18 -28.99 -28.09
C ILE A 104 -5.31 -29.21 -29.08
N SER A 105 -6.27 -28.29 -29.20
CA SER A 105 -7.34 -28.38 -30.20
C SER A 105 -6.82 -28.40 -31.64
N ALA A 106 -5.73 -27.67 -31.91
CA ALA A 106 -5.08 -27.65 -33.22
C ALA A 106 -4.33 -28.96 -33.48
N SER A 107 -3.58 -29.45 -32.50
CA SER A 107 -2.86 -30.72 -32.57
C SER A 107 -3.80 -31.93 -32.71
N ILE A 108 -4.92 -31.92 -31.99
CA ILE A 108 -5.96 -32.94 -32.07
C ILE A 108 -6.63 -32.89 -33.45
N ARG A 109 -7.05 -31.71 -33.94
CA ARG A 109 -7.65 -31.59 -35.29
C ARG A 109 -6.72 -32.11 -36.38
N LYS A 110 -5.42 -31.80 -36.29
CA LYS A 110 -4.43 -32.26 -37.27
C LYS A 110 -4.25 -33.79 -37.28
N ARG A 111 -4.47 -34.47 -36.15
CA ARG A 111 -4.39 -35.93 -36.06
C ARG A 111 -5.71 -36.64 -36.41
N ILE A 112 -6.86 -36.01 -36.15
CA ILE A 112 -8.18 -36.60 -36.40
C ILE A 112 -8.67 -36.36 -37.83
N SER A 113 -8.21 -35.30 -38.50
CA SER A 113 -8.51 -35.07 -39.91
C SER A 113 -7.97 -36.22 -40.77
N ALA A 114 -8.85 -36.99 -41.40
CA ALA A 114 -8.45 -37.95 -42.43
C ALA A 114 -7.83 -37.18 -43.60
N ARG A 115 -6.72 -37.71 -44.15
CA ARG A 115 -6.17 -37.21 -45.41
C ARG A 115 -7.01 -37.83 -46.54
N ASP A 116 -7.94 -37.05 -47.08
CA ASP A 116 -8.82 -37.50 -48.16
C ASP A 116 -8.15 -37.33 -49.53
N ASP A 117 -7.33 -38.31 -49.94
CA ASP A 117 -6.71 -38.37 -51.29
C ASP A 117 -7.67 -38.94 -52.37
N ARG A 118 -8.99 -38.84 -52.15
CA ARG A 118 -9.96 -39.42 -53.09
C ARG A 118 -10.00 -38.57 -54.37
N PRO A 119 -9.82 -39.17 -55.57
CA PRO A 119 -9.76 -38.41 -56.83
C PRO A 119 -11.04 -37.60 -57.10
N SER A 120 -12.18 -38.03 -56.56
CA SER A 120 -13.45 -37.30 -56.65
C SER A 120 -13.41 -35.92 -56.01
N ALA A 121 -12.63 -35.71 -54.95
CA ALA A 121 -12.55 -34.41 -54.26
C ALA A 121 -11.88 -33.36 -55.15
N ALA A 122 -10.82 -33.74 -55.87
CA ALA A 122 -10.19 -32.87 -56.86
C ALA A 122 -11.13 -32.57 -58.05
N SER A 123 -11.89 -33.57 -58.51
CA SER A 123 -12.84 -33.42 -59.62
C SER A 123 -13.95 -32.40 -59.34
N VAL A 124 -14.47 -32.35 -58.10
CA VAL A 124 -15.53 -31.39 -57.72
C VAL A 124 -15.05 -29.94 -57.84
N GLY A 125 -13.78 -29.67 -57.51
CA GLY A 125 -13.18 -28.34 -57.66
C GLY A 125 -13.14 -27.87 -59.11
N TYR A 126 -12.70 -28.73 -60.03
CA TYR A 126 -12.65 -28.39 -61.46
C TYR A 126 -14.05 -28.16 -62.06
N VAL A 127 -15.04 -28.97 -61.67
CA VAL A 127 -16.42 -28.81 -62.14
C VAL A 127 -17.02 -27.49 -61.68
N GLY A 128 -16.79 -27.09 -60.42
CA GLY A 128 -17.24 -25.80 -59.90
C GLY A 128 -16.63 -24.60 -60.62
N VAL A 129 -15.32 -24.65 -60.88
CA VAL A 129 -14.62 -23.59 -61.64
C VAL A 129 -15.15 -23.50 -63.07
N ALA A 130 -15.35 -24.63 -63.74
CA ALA A 130 -15.91 -24.66 -65.10
C ALA A 130 -17.33 -24.07 -65.14
N LEU A 131 -18.19 -24.41 -64.18
CA LEU A 131 -19.57 -23.90 -64.10
C LEU A 131 -19.64 -22.38 -63.89
N LEU A 132 -18.66 -21.77 -63.24
CA LEU A 132 -18.63 -20.32 -63.04
C LEU A 132 -17.96 -19.58 -64.20
N LEU A 133 -16.85 -20.11 -64.73
CA LEU A 133 -16.07 -19.43 -65.76
C LEU A 133 -16.71 -19.50 -67.15
N ILE A 134 -17.32 -20.63 -67.52
CA ILE A 134 -17.94 -20.79 -68.84
C ILE A 134 -19.06 -19.76 -69.10
N PRO A 135 -20.06 -19.58 -68.21
CA PRO A 135 -21.08 -18.56 -68.42
C PRO A 135 -20.51 -17.14 -68.33
N PHE A 136 -19.53 -16.90 -67.46
CA PHE A 136 -18.88 -15.58 -67.35
C PHE A 136 -18.16 -15.19 -68.65
N VAL A 137 -17.41 -16.12 -69.25
CA VAL A 137 -16.75 -15.92 -70.55
C VAL A 137 -17.79 -15.76 -71.67
N MET A 138 -18.89 -16.52 -71.65
CA MET A 138 -19.98 -16.33 -72.63
C MET A 138 -20.62 -14.95 -72.52
N ILE A 139 -20.89 -14.46 -71.30
CA ILE A 139 -21.46 -13.11 -71.07
C ILE A 139 -20.50 -12.05 -71.62
N ILE A 140 -19.20 -12.14 -71.31
CA ILE A 140 -18.18 -11.20 -71.83
C ILE A 140 -18.14 -11.22 -73.36
N ARG A 141 -18.22 -12.40 -73.99
CA ARG A 141 -18.22 -12.52 -75.46
C ARG A 141 -19.47 -11.92 -76.09
N LEU A 142 -20.64 -12.11 -75.48
CA LEU A 142 -21.88 -11.52 -75.95
C LEU A 142 -21.86 -10.00 -75.83
N ASP A 143 -21.39 -9.44 -74.70
CA ASP A 143 -21.26 -7.99 -74.53
C ASP A 143 -20.22 -7.38 -75.46
N ALA A 144 -19.08 -8.05 -75.67
CA ALA A 144 -18.07 -7.60 -76.63
C ALA A 144 -18.62 -7.58 -78.07
N SER A 145 -19.34 -8.63 -78.48
CA SER A 145 -19.92 -8.70 -79.83
C SER A 145 -20.96 -7.59 -80.07
N LYS A 146 -21.80 -7.30 -79.06
CA LYS A 146 -22.77 -6.20 -79.11
C LYS A 146 -22.09 -4.84 -79.12
N PHE A 147 -21.03 -4.66 -78.34
CA PHE A 147 -20.22 -3.43 -78.32
C PHE A 147 -19.58 -3.14 -79.68
N PHE A 148 -18.96 -4.15 -80.32
CA PHE A 148 -18.37 -3.99 -81.65
C PHE A 148 -19.41 -3.73 -82.74
N ALA A 149 -20.62 -4.30 -82.65
CA ALA A 149 -21.70 -4.02 -83.59
C ALA A 149 -22.18 -2.56 -83.53
N ILE A 150 -22.24 -1.96 -82.33
CA ILE A 150 -22.59 -0.55 -82.13
C ILE A 150 -21.53 0.39 -82.71
N ILE A 151 -20.24 0.06 -82.54
CA ILE A 151 -19.13 0.86 -83.10
C ILE A 151 -19.13 0.82 -84.63
N ALA A 152 -19.52 -0.29 -85.26
CA ALA A 152 -19.56 -0.41 -86.72
C ALA A 152 -20.72 0.35 -87.40
N GLN A 153 -21.63 0.95 -86.63
CA GLN A 153 -22.78 1.72 -87.13
C GLN A 153 -22.63 3.25 -86.94
N ILE A 154 -21.46 3.71 -86.45
CA ILE A 154 -21.04 5.12 -86.38
C ILE A 154 -20.08 5.40 -87.54
#